data_AF-A0A4R4WQ51-F1
#
_entry.id   AF-A0A4R4WQ51-F1
#
_cell.length_a   1.000
_cell.length_b   1.000
_cell.length_c   1.000
_cell.angle_alpha   90.00
_cell.angle_beta   90.00
_cell.angle_gamma   90.00
#
_symmetry.space_group_name_H-M   'P 1'
#
loop_
_entity.id
_entity.type
_entity.pdbx_description
1 polymer ?
#
loop_
_entity_poly.entity_id
_entity_poly.type
_entity_poly.pdbx_seq_one_letter_code
_entity_poly.pdbx_strand_id
1 'polypeptide(L)'
;MAEISEILLIALVILAFLLLLGGVGIYVLVKLGKKAAVKAREATTRITTHVNAMGAGEAAEVERLRLDLRREMSLTRQAVDQAQRQGWGLGDLPKIIADLTTHVDTHDGHLATFAQQQRVSPYVDHVTLERLREHQAKLTAMCARIRTGLLNDQVHHTASGIADLTSRTDLEIEARRRDPDPLDEIDDLYRRTMEERRNEP
;
A
#
# COMPACT_ATOMS: atom_id res chain seq x y z
N MET A 1 -32.25 -46.65 -50.83
CA MET A 1 -32.68 -45.24 -50.66
C MET A 1 -32.66 -44.82 -49.20
N ALA A 2 -33.24 -45.60 -48.26
CA ALA A 2 -33.23 -45.27 -46.82
C ALA A 2 -31.82 -45.29 -46.18
N GLU A 3 -31.01 -46.32 -46.42
CA GLU A 3 -29.68 -46.43 -45.78
C GLU A 3 -28.68 -45.35 -46.23
N ILE A 4 -28.74 -44.93 -47.50
CA ILE A 4 -27.90 -43.84 -48.02
C ILE A 4 -28.27 -42.51 -47.37
N SER A 5 -29.57 -42.26 -47.17
CA SER A 5 -30.05 -41.06 -46.48
C SER A 5 -29.61 -41.03 -45.02
N GLU A 6 -29.57 -42.19 -44.35
CA GLU A 6 -29.18 -42.31 -42.94
C GLU A 6 -27.68 -42.07 -42.75
N ILE A 7 -26.83 -42.65 -43.60
CA ILE A 7 -25.38 -42.41 -43.58
C ILE A 7 -25.06 -40.94 -43.85
N LEU A 8 -25.77 -40.32 -44.80
CA LEU A 8 -25.55 -38.92 -45.17
C LEU A 8 -25.99 -37.97 -44.05
N LEU A 9 -27.07 -38.31 -43.31
CA LEU A 9 -27.51 -37.57 -42.13
C LEU A 9 -26.50 -37.67 -40.98
N ILE A 10 -25.96 -38.87 -40.71
CA ILE A 10 -24.92 -39.08 -39.68
C ILE A 10 -23.67 -38.23 -40.00
N ALA A 11 -23.21 -38.26 -41.26
CA ALA A 11 -22.07 -37.46 -41.69
C ALA A 11 -22.32 -35.95 -41.52
N LEU A 12 -23.53 -35.47 -41.83
CA LEU A 12 -23.90 -34.06 -41.69
C LEU A 12 -23.94 -33.63 -40.21
N VAL A 13 -24.45 -34.48 -39.31
CA VAL A 13 -24.48 -34.20 -37.87
C VAL A 13 -23.06 -34.13 -37.31
N ILE A 14 -22.16 -35.04 -37.70
CA ILE A 14 -20.75 -35.02 -37.29
C ILE A 14 -20.07 -33.74 -37.78
N LEU A 15 -20.29 -33.36 -39.04
CA LEU A 15 -19.74 -32.13 -39.62
C LEU A 15 -20.23 -30.88 -38.89
N ALA A 16 -21.54 -30.82 -38.57
CA ALA A 16 -22.12 -29.72 -37.80
C ALA A 16 -21.52 -29.64 -36.39
N PHE A 17 -21.28 -30.78 -35.73
CA PHE A 17 -20.64 -30.83 -34.42
C PHE A 17 -19.19 -30.33 -34.45
N LEU A 18 -18.43 -30.72 -35.49
CA LEU A 18 -17.05 -30.24 -35.69
C LEU A 18 -17.00 -28.73 -35.95
N LEU A 19 -17.95 -28.18 -36.72
CA LEU A 19 -18.06 -26.74 -36.94
C LEU A 19 -18.36 -25.97 -35.65
N LEU A 20 -19.27 -26.49 -34.81
CA LEU A 20 -19.58 -25.89 -33.51
C LEU A 20 -18.37 -25.94 -32.56
N LEU A 21 -17.68 -27.07 -32.47
CA LEU A 21 -16.45 -27.19 -31.67
C LEU A 21 -15.36 -26.25 -32.16
N GLY A 22 -15.18 -26.11 -33.48
CA GLY A 22 -14.25 -25.14 -34.07
C GLY A 22 -14.60 -23.69 -33.72
N GLY A 23 -15.88 -23.32 -33.81
CA GLY A 23 -16.36 -21.99 -33.45
C GLY A 23 -16.14 -21.64 -31.97
N VAL A 24 -16.44 -22.57 -31.07
CA VAL A 24 -16.20 -22.40 -29.62
C VAL A 24 -14.70 -22.30 -29.32
N GLY A 25 -13.87 -23.13 -29.97
CA GLY A 25 -12.41 -23.09 -29.82
C GLY A 25 -11.83 -21.73 -30.22
N ILE A 26 -12.23 -21.20 -31.37
CA ILE A 26 -11.80 -19.87 -31.86
C ILE A 26 -12.27 -18.77 -30.91
N TYR A 27 -13.52 -18.82 -30.42
CA TYR A 27 -14.06 -17.85 -29.48
C TYR A 27 -13.26 -17.79 -28.16
N VAL A 28 -12.92 -18.95 -27.60
CA VAL A 28 -12.13 -19.04 -26.37
C VAL A 28 -10.71 -18.51 -26.59
N LEU A 29 -10.08 -18.84 -27.72
CA LEU A 29 -8.76 -18.32 -28.12
C LEU A 29 -8.74 -16.80 -28.25
N VAL A 30 -9.74 -16.19 -28.89
CA VAL A 30 -9.85 -14.73 -29.01
C VAL A 30 -10.05 -14.07 -27.65
N LYS A 31 -10.87 -14.66 -26.78
CA LYS A 31 -11.16 -14.10 -25.45
C LYS A 31 -9.96 -14.20 -24.51
N LEU A 32 -9.23 -15.31 -24.54
CA LEU A 32 -7.98 -15.48 -23.79
C LEU A 32 -6.87 -14.59 -24.36
N GLY A 33 -6.76 -14.48 -25.69
CA GLY A 33 -5.82 -13.60 -26.38
C GLY A 33 -6.02 -12.13 -26.00
N LYS A 34 -7.27 -11.64 -25.92
CA LYS A 34 -7.57 -10.27 -25.44
C LYS A 34 -7.12 -10.05 -24.00
N LYS A 35 -7.38 -10.99 -23.09
CA LYS A 35 -6.96 -10.87 -21.69
C LYS A 35 -5.44 -10.93 -21.52
N ALA A 36 -4.77 -11.80 -22.28
CA ALA A 36 -3.32 -11.90 -22.29
C ALA A 36 -2.67 -10.65 -22.90
N ALA A 37 -3.25 -10.08 -23.96
CA ALA A 37 -2.76 -8.85 -24.59
C ALA A 37 -2.86 -7.64 -23.65
N VAL A 38 -3.92 -7.53 -22.83
CA VAL A 38 -4.04 -6.47 -21.82
C VAL A 38 -2.96 -6.63 -20.74
N LYS A 39 -2.76 -7.84 -20.20
CA LYS A 39 -1.69 -8.11 -19.22
C LYS A 39 -0.29 -7.92 -19.79
N ALA A 40 -0.06 -8.32 -21.04
CA ALA A 40 1.22 -8.13 -21.72
C ALA A 40 1.48 -6.64 -21.95
N ARG A 41 0.48 -5.86 -22.36
CA ARG A 41 0.59 -4.40 -22.44
C ARG A 41 0.95 -3.80 -21.10
N GLU A 42 0.29 -4.19 -20.00
CA GLU A 42 0.64 -3.69 -18.66
C GLU A 42 2.10 -3.99 -18.27
N ALA A 43 2.58 -5.21 -18.53
CA ALA A 43 3.95 -5.62 -18.24
C ALA A 43 4.98 -4.89 -19.12
N THR A 44 4.73 -4.81 -20.43
CA THR A 44 5.59 -4.08 -21.37
C THR A 44 5.61 -2.59 -21.02
N THR A 45 4.47 -2.00 -20.66
CA THR A 45 4.41 -0.59 -20.25
C THR A 45 5.28 -0.33 -19.03
N ARG A 46 5.26 -1.21 -18.01
CA ARG A 46 6.12 -1.08 -16.82
C ARG A 46 7.62 -1.16 -17.14
N ILE A 47 8.02 -2.06 -18.04
CA ILE A 47 9.43 -2.21 -18.44
C ILE A 47 9.87 -0.98 -19.26
N THR A 48 9.05 -0.57 -20.23
CA THR A 48 9.33 0.59 -21.07
C THR A 48 9.36 1.90 -20.28
N THR A 49 8.51 2.08 -19.26
CA THR A 49 8.56 3.28 -18.40
C THR A 49 9.86 3.34 -17.59
N HIS A 50 10.37 2.22 -17.09
CA HIS A 50 11.63 2.20 -16.34
C HIS A 50 12.85 2.48 -17.23
N VAL A 51 12.88 1.92 -18.44
CA VAL A 51 13.97 2.17 -19.40
C VAL A 51 13.92 3.61 -19.92
N ASN A 52 12.73 4.15 -20.21
CA ASN A 52 12.59 5.53 -20.67
C ASN A 52 12.90 6.55 -19.56
N ALA A 53 12.67 6.21 -18.28
CA ALA A 53 13.06 7.04 -17.15
C ALA A 53 14.59 7.16 -16.97
N MET A 54 15.37 6.23 -17.54
CA MET A 54 16.84 6.31 -17.54
C MET A 54 17.41 7.23 -18.63
N GLY A 55 16.58 7.73 -19.54
CA GLY A 55 17.01 8.69 -20.57
C GLY A 55 17.33 10.08 -20.04
N ALA A 56 17.83 10.95 -20.94
CA ALA A 56 18.01 12.37 -20.71
C ALA A 56 16.93 13.19 -21.45
N GLY A 57 16.53 14.33 -20.88
CA GLY A 57 15.47 15.20 -21.42
C GLY A 57 14.15 15.11 -20.67
N GLU A 58 13.20 15.99 -20.99
CA GLU A 58 11.96 16.14 -20.21
C GLU A 58 11.02 14.94 -20.37
N ALA A 59 11.08 14.20 -21.50
CA ALA A 59 10.28 12.98 -21.66
C ALA A 59 10.70 11.90 -20.65
N ALA A 60 12.00 11.82 -20.32
CA ALA A 60 12.51 10.93 -19.29
C ALA A 60 12.16 11.44 -17.89
N GLU A 61 12.18 12.76 -17.68
CA GLU A 61 11.72 13.39 -16.44
C GLU A 61 10.25 13.07 -16.16
N VAL A 62 9.38 13.18 -17.16
CA VAL A 62 7.96 12.87 -17.05
C VAL A 62 7.75 11.40 -16.68
N GLU A 63 8.52 10.48 -17.24
CA GLU A 63 8.46 9.06 -16.84
C GLU A 63 8.95 8.84 -15.40
N ARG A 64 9.93 9.62 -14.91
CA ARG A 64 10.33 9.59 -13.48
C ARG A 64 9.20 10.10 -12.58
N LEU A 65 8.58 11.23 -12.92
CA LEU A 65 7.44 11.77 -12.16
C LEU A 65 6.30 10.75 -12.04
N ARG A 66 6.03 10.00 -13.12
CA ARG A 66 5.04 8.91 -13.12
C ARG A 66 5.44 7.76 -12.19
N LEU A 67 6.68 7.31 -12.27
CA LEU A 67 7.19 6.23 -11.41
C LEU A 67 7.16 6.62 -9.94
N ASP A 68 7.60 7.83 -9.61
CA ASP A 68 7.60 8.36 -8.25
C ASP A 68 6.18 8.47 -7.70
N LEU A 69 5.24 9.02 -8.48
CA LEU A 69 3.85 9.13 -8.04
C LEU A 69 3.20 7.76 -7.80
N ARG A 70 3.42 6.79 -8.69
CA ARG A 70 2.93 5.41 -8.52
C ARG A 70 3.53 4.75 -7.29
N ARG A 71 4.83 4.96 -7.05
CA ARG A 71 5.53 4.45 -5.86
C ARG A 71 4.93 5.03 -4.60
N GLU A 72 4.76 6.35 -4.53
CA GLU A 72 4.21 7.06 -3.37
C GLU A 72 2.78 6.63 -3.06
N MET A 73 1.95 6.47 -4.09
CA MET A 73 0.59 5.96 -3.93
C MET A 73 0.57 4.50 -3.44
N SER A 74 1.46 3.66 -3.98
CA SER A 74 1.59 2.26 -3.54
C SER A 74 2.02 2.16 -2.08
N LEU A 75 3.02 2.93 -1.66
CA LEU A 75 3.48 2.97 -0.27
C LEU A 75 2.39 3.47 0.68
N THR A 76 1.62 4.47 0.24
CA THR A 76 0.50 5.01 1.03
C THR A 76 -0.61 3.97 1.19
N ARG A 77 -1.00 3.27 0.12
CA ARG A 77 -2.00 2.19 0.19
C ARG A 77 -1.54 1.06 1.11
N GLN A 78 -0.27 0.64 1.01
CA GLN A 78 0.30 -0.38 1.89
C GLN A 78 0.24 0.03 3.37
N ALA A 79 0.57 1.28 3.68
CA ALA A 79 0.49 1.79 5.05
C ALA A 79 -0.95 1.78 5.60
N VAL A 80 -1.93 2.16 4.76
CA VAL A 80 -3.36 2.13 5.12
C VAL A 80 -3.85 0.70 5.31
N ASP A 81 -3.52 -0.21 4.40
CA ASP A 81 -3.89 -1.62 4.50
C ASP A 81 -3.31 -2.27 5.77
N GLN A 82 -2.07 -1.90 6.13
CA GLN A 82 -1.43 -2.36 7.35
C GLN A 82 -2.15 -1.82 8.59
N ALA A 83 -2.45 -0.53 8.63
CA ALA A 83 -3.20 0.09 9.73
C ALA A 83 -4.60 -0.53 9.89
N GLN A 84 -5.27 -0.85 8.79
CA GLN A 84 -6.56 -1.54 8.80
C GLN A 84 -6.45 -2.96 9.38
N ARG A 85 -5.42 -3.71 9.00
CA ARG A 85 -5.15 -5.05 9.55
C ARG A 85 -4.81 -5.02 11.04
N GLN A 86 -4.23 -3.93 11.52
CA GLN A 86 -3.96 -3.70 12.94
C GLN A 86 -5.21 -3.22 13.71
N GLY A 87 -6.35 -3.10 13.04
CA GLY A 87 -7.63 -2.74 13.66
C GLY A 87 -7.75 -1.26 14.00
N TRP A 88 -6.96 -0.38 13.39
CA TRP A 88 -7.07 1.06 13.64
C TRP A 88 -8.38 1.60 13.09
N GLY A 89 -8.98 2.56 13.81
CA GLY A 89 -10.20 3.24 13.40
C GLY A 89 -9.91 4.24 12.27
N LEU A 90 -9.87 3.76 11.02
CA LEU A 90 -9.47 4.57 9.86
C LEU A 90 -10.56 5.53 9.33
N GLY A 91 -11.79 5.45 9.85
CA GLY A 91 -12.91 6.30 9.42
C GLY A 91 -13.09 6.29 7.89
N ASP A 92 -13.12 7.49 7.29
CA ASP A 92 -13.28 7.68 5.85
C ASP A 92 -11.98 7.54 5.04
N LEU A 93 -10.84 7.25 5.68
CA LEU A 93 -9.54 7.19 4.99
C LEU A 93 -9.51 6.18 3.82
N PRO A 94 -10.10 4.98 3.91
CA PRO A 94 -10.14 4.07 2.76
C PRO A 94 -10.86 4.65 1.54
N LYS A 95 -11.92 5.44 1.76
CA LYS A 95 -12.64 6.14 0.69
C LYS A 95 -11.78 7.26 0.09
N ILE A 96 -11.11 8.05 0.94
CA ILE A 96 -10.18 9.09 0.49
C ILE A 96 -9.05 8.49 -0.35
N ILE A 97 -8.54 7.31 0.02
CA ILE A 97 -7.52 6.59 -0.75
C ILE A 97 -8.05 6.13 -2.11
N ALA A 98 -9.30 5.68 -2.18
CA ALA A 98 -9.92 5.31 -3.45
C ALA A 98 -10.04 6.54 -4.37
N ASP A 99 -10.53 7.67 -3.86
CA ASP A 99 -10.65 8.91 -4.63
C ASP A 99 -9.27 9.42 -5.07
N LEU A 100 -8.29 9.42 -4.17
CA LEU A 100 -6.91 9.80 -4.47
C LEU A 100 -6.28 8.90 -5.55
N THR A 101 -6.59 7.60 -5.53
CA THR A 101 -6.15 6.66 -6.57
C THR A 101 -6.66 7.13 -7.94
N THR A 102 -7.95 7.45 -8.04
CA THR A 102 -8.54 7.91 -9.30
C THR A 102 -7.89 9.20 -9.82
N HIS A 103 -7.57 10.13 -8.92
CA HIS A 103 -6.83 11.34 -9.28
C HIS A 103 -5.40 11.05 -9.76
N VAL A 104 -4.70 10.15 -9.08
CA VAL A 104 -3.35 9.70 -9.47
C VAL A 104 -3.37 9.03 -10.83
N ASP A 105 -4.31 8.13 -11.09
CA ASP A 105 -4.42 7.41 -12.37
C ASP A 105 -4.74 8.37 -13.52
N THR A 106 -5.62 9.35 -13.29
CA THR A 106 -5.94 10.39 -14.27
C THR A 106 -4.71 11.24 -14.59
N HIS A 107 -3.97 11.66 -13.56
CA HIS A 107 -2.76 12.45 -13.74
C HIS A 107 -1.63 11.68 -14.41
N ASP A 108 -1.45 10.39 -14.08
CA ASP A 108 -0.51 9.50 -14.77
C ASP A 108 -0.86 9.39 -16.27
N GLY A 109 -2.14 9.33 -16.61
CA GLY A 109 -2.61 9.39 -18.00
C GLY A 109 -2.23 10.68 -18.72
N HIS A 110 -2.33 11.83 -18.04
CA HIS A 110 -1.90 13.12 -18.61
C HIS A 110 -0.38 13.16 -18.82
N LEU A 111 0.40 12.71 -17.85
CA LEU A 111 1.86 12.60 -17.98
C LEU A 111 2.25 11.65 -19.12
N ALA A 112 1.57 10.51 -19.26
CA ALA A 112 1.80 9.55 -20.36
C ALA A 112 1.55 10.18 -21.73
N THR A 113 0.45 10.94 -21.84
CA THR A 113 0.06 11.62 -23.07
C THR A 113 1.08 12.69 -23.43
N PHE A 114 1.54 13.49 -22.45
CA PHE A 114 2.58 14.49 -22.65
C PHE A 114 3.91 13.85 -23.12
N ALA A 115 4.36 12.77 -22.47
CA ALA A 115 5.57 12.06 -22.86
C ALA A 115 5.47 11.48 -24.29
N GLN A 116 4.29 11.01 -24.69
CA GLN A 116 4.05 10.53 -26.05
C GLN A 116 4.09 11.68 -27.06
N GLN A 117 3.46 12.82 -26.76
CA GLN A 117 3.47 14.01 -27.62
C GLN A 117 4.89 14.52 -27.86
N GLN A 118 5.73 14.56 -26.81
CA GLN A 118 7.12 14.99 -26.93
C GLN A 118 7.98 14.05 -27.79
N ARG A 119 7.64 12.76 -27.91
CA ARG A 119 8.35 11.84 -28.80
C ARG A 119 8.02 12.07 -30.28
N VAL A 120 6.87 12.67 -30.58
CA VAL A 120 6.36 12.86 -31.96
C VAL A 120 6.59 14.29 -32.44
N SER A 121 6.60 15.27 -31.53
CA SER A 121 6.78 16.69 -31.83
C SER A 121 8.04 17.24 -31.14
N PRO A 122 8.90 17.98 -31.87
CA PRO A 122 10.04 18.68 -31.27
C PRO A 122 9.62 19.92 -30.48
N TYR A 123 8.37 20.39 -30.60
CA TYR A 123 7.87 21.53 -29.83
C TYR A 123 7.43 21.09 -28.44
N VAL A 124 8.05 21.66 -27.41
CA VAL A 124 7.71 21.40 -26.01
C VAL A 124 6.86 22.54 -25.46
N ASP A 125 5.69 22.20 -24.93
CA ASP A 125 4.91 23.11 -24.10
C ASP A 125 5.36 23.02 -22.63
N HIS A 126 6.34 23.83 -22.27
CA HIS A 126 6.88 23.89 -20.91
C HIS A 126 5.85 24.36 -19.87
N VAL A 127 4.84 25.15 -20.27
CA VAL A 127 3.81 25.64 -19.34
C VAL A 127 2.91 24.49 -18.90
N THR A 128 2.54 23.62 -19.84
CA THR A 128 1.78 22.41 -19.52
C THR A 128 2.61 21.45 -18.65
N LEU A 129 3.91 21.29 -18.95
CA LEU A 129 4.80 20.47 -18.12
C LEU A 129 4.89 20.98 -16.67
N GLU A 130 5.03 22.29 -16.47
CA GLU A 130 5.12 22.87 -15.13
C GLU A 130 3.84 22.68 -14.32
N ARG A 131 2.67 22.85 -14.95
CA ARG A 131 1.39 22.54 -14.29
C ARG A 131 1.28 21.07 -13.91
N LEU A 132 1.79 20.18 -14.74
CA LEU A 132 1.82 18.75 -14.43
C LEU A 132 2.75 18.46 -13.25
N ARG A 133 3.93 19.10 -13.18
CA ARG A 133 4.83 19.01 -12.01
C ARG A 133 4.17 19.50 -10.73
N GLU A 134 3.54 20.67 -10.76
CA GLU A 134 2.84 21.20 -9.59
C GLU A 134 1.73 20.26 -9.09
N HIS A 135 0.98 19.67 -10.02
CA HIS A 135 -0.08 18.72 -9.65
C HIS A 135 0.50 17.43 -9.07
N GLN A 136 1.57 16.90 -9.66
CA GLN A 136 2.30 15.74 -9.13
C GLN A 136 2.83 16.01 -7.71
N ALA A 137 3.40 17.20 -7.48
CA ALA A 137 3.90 17.59 -6.16
C ALA A 137 2.76 17.66 -5.13
N LYS A 138 1.59 18.19 -5.50
CA LYS A 138 0.40 18.22 -4.64
C LYS A 138 -0.09 16.81 -4.29
N LEU A 139 -0.21 15.92 -5.28
CA LEU A 139 -0.62 14.53 -5.04
C LEU A 139 0.37 13.80 -4.13
N THR A 140 1.67 13.96 -4.38
CA THR A 140 2.73 13.35 -3.57
C THR A 140 2.75 13.89 -2.14
N ALA A 141 2.53 15.19 -1.96
CA ALA A 141 2.42 15.80 -0.64
C ALA A 141 1.19 15.27 0.13
N MET A 142 0.07 15.00 -0.54
CA MET A 142 -1.09 14.36 0.10
C MET A 142 -0.78 12.93 0.54
N CYS A 143 -0.13 12.12 -0.32
CA CYS A 143 0.36 10.79 0.05
C CYS A 143 1.28 10.82 1.27
N ALA A 144 2.23 11.77 1.30
CA ALA A 144 3.13 11.97 2.44
C ALA A 144 2.36 12.35 3.72
N ARG A 145 1.43 13.31 3.64
CA ARG A 145 0.60 13.73 4.78
C ARG A 145 -0.22 12.58 5.36
N ILE A 146 -0.84 11.75 4.51
CA ILE A 146 -1.60 10.58 4.97
C ILE A 146 -0.69 9.62 5.74
N ARG A 147 0.48 9.29 5.18
CA ARG A 147 1.44 8.41 5.85
C ARG A 147 1.95 8.99 7.17
N THR A 148 2.25 10.28 7.22
CA THR A 148 2.64 10.95 8.47
C THR A 148 1.52 10.92 9.50
N GLY A 149 0.27 11.12 9.08
CA GLY A 149 -0.90 10.98 9.96
C GLY A 149 -0.99 9.59 10.56
N LEU A 150 -0.88 8.54 9.73
CA LEU A 150 -0.86 7.16 10.20
C LEU A 150 0.29 6.85 11.16
N LEU A 151 1.49 7.35 10.87
CA LEU A 151 2.64 7.17 11.75
C LEU A 151 2.45 7.87 13.09
N ASN A 152 1.82 9.05 13.10
CA ASN A 152 1.54 9.78 14.33
C ASN A 152 0.50 9.03 15.19
N ASP A 153 -0.56 8.51 14.56
CA ASP A 153 -1.57 7.68 15.23
C ASP A 153 -0.96 6.39 15.78
N GLN A 154 -0.01 5.79 15.04
CA GLN A 154 0.76 4.64 15.52
C GLN A 154 1.49 4.94 16.83
N VAL A 155 2.21 6.07 16.88
CA VAL A 155 2.98 6.48 18.05
C VAL A 155 2.05 6.75 19.23
N HIS A 156 0.88 7.33 19.00
CA HIS A 156 -0.11 7.55 20.07
C HIS A 156 -0.66 6.24 20.62
N HIS A 157 -1.00 5.27 19.76
CA HIS A 157 -1.47 3.96 20.20
C HIS A 157 -0.40 3.17 20.96
N THR A 158 0.86 3.19 20.50
CA THR A 158 1.95 2.49 21.21
C THR A 158 2.34 3.18 22.50
N ALA A 159 2.39 4.52 22.54
CA ALA A 159 2.67 5.27 23.77
C ALA A 159 1.60 5.03 24.84
N SER A 160 0.32 5.00 24.46
CA SER A 160 -0.77 4.67 25.39
C SER A 160 -0.66 3.24 25.92
N GLY A 161 -0.31 2.26 25.08
CA GLY A 161 -0.12 0.88 25.51
C GLY A 161 1.08 0.70 26.44
N ILE A 162 2.18 1.44 26.20
CA ILE A 162 3.35 1.44 27.08
C ILE A 162 3.00 2.06 28.44
N ALA A 163 2.28 3.18 28.46
CA ALA A 163 1.88 3.82 29.71
C ALA A 163 0.98 2.88 30.56
N ASP A 164 0.06 2.16 29.93
CA ASP A 164 -0.80 1.17 30.61
C ASP A 164 0.01 -0.02 31.16
N LEU A 165 0.95 -0.55 30.37
CA LEU A 165 1.87 -1.61 30.81
C LEU A 165 2.77 -1.16 31.97
N THR A 166 3.31 0.06 31.90
CA THR A 166 4.13 0.64 32.98
C THR A 166 3.28 0.80 34.24
N SER A 167 2.08 1.36 34.14
CA SER A 167 1.17 1.52 35.29
C SER A 167 0.85 0.17 35.95
N ARG A 168 0.57 -0.86 35.15
CA ARG A 168 0.33 -2.21 35.67
C ARG A 168 1.57 -2.82 36.32
N THR A 169 2.74 -2.58 35.74
CA THR A 169 4.02 -3.05 36.26
C THR A 169 4.35 -2.37 37.58
N ASP A 170 4.17 -1.05 37.67
CA ASP A 170 4.37 -0.29 38.92
C ASP A 170 3.43 -0.78 40.01
N LEU A 171 2.17 -1.07 39.66
CA LEU A 171 1.18 -1.61 40.59
C LEU A 171 1.54 -3.04 41.03
N GLU A 172 2.12 -3.86 40.15
CA GLU A 172 2.65 -5.18 40.50
C GLU A 172 3.90 -5.08 41.38
N ILE A 173 4.80 -4.13 41.11
CA ILE A 173 5.99 -3.86 41.92
C ILE A 173 5.57 -3.40 43.32
N GLU A 174 4.62 -2.47 43.43
CA GLU A 174 4.13 -1.98 44.71
C GLU A 174 3.35 -3.07 45.47
N ALA A 175 2.56 -3.90 44.79
CA ALA A 175 1.88 -5.05 45.41
C ALA A 175 2.84 -6.14 45.88
N ARG A 176 4.02 -6.26 45.25
CA ARG A 176 5.11 -7.17 45.68
C ARG A 176 6.03 -6.52 46.73
N ARG A 177 5.84 -5.22 47.00
CA ARG A 177 6.60 -4.51 48.01
C ARG A 177 6.18 -5.06 49.36
N ARG A 178 7.11 -5.79 49.97
CA ARG A 178 6.93 -6.34 51.31
C ARG A 178 6.86 -5.16 52.27
N ASP A 179 5.81 -5.12 53.10
CA ASP A 179 5.80 -4.19 54.23
C ASP A 179 7.12 -4.38 55.02
N PRO A 180 7.78 -3.30 55.44
CA PRO A 180 8.99 -3.41 56.26
C PRO A 180 8.67 -4.31 57.46
N ASP A 181 9.56 -5.28 57.73
CA ASP A 181 9.35 -6.20 58.83
C ASP A 181 9.29 -5.38 60.13
N PRO A 182 8.19 -5.41 60.89
CA PRO A 182 8.07 -4.63 62.12
C PRO A 182 9.16 -5.00 63.15
N LEU A 183 9.77 -6.18 63.02
CA LEU A 183 10.90 -6.58 63.86
C LEU A 183 12.20 -5.85 63.48
N ASP A 184 12.43 -5.56 62.21
CA ASP A 184 13.61 -4.80 61.76
C ASP A 184 13.53 -3.33 62.24
N GLU A 185 12.33 -2.73 62.29
CA GLU A 185 12.14 -1.39 62.86
C GLU A 185 12.41 -1.36 64.37
N ILE A 186 12.00 -2.41 65.10
CA ILE A 186 12.27 -2.54 66.54
C ILE A 186 13.76 -2.71 66.79
N ASP A 187 14.45 -3.54 66.00
CA ASP A 187 15.89 -3.76 66.12
C ASP A 187 16.70 -2.49 65.80
N ASP A 188 16.28 -1.71 64.81
CA ASP A 188 16.91 -0.43 64.49
C ASP A 188 16.63 0.65 65.55
N LEU A 189 15.42 0.68 66.13
CA LEU A 189 15.09 1.54 67.29
C LEU A 189 15.93 1.15 68.51
N TYR A 190 16.09 -0.15 68.77
CA TYR A 190 16.91 -0.66 69.87
C TYR A 190 18.40 -0.35 69.64
N ARG A 191 18.89 -0.48 68.39
CA ARG A 191 20.26 -0.14 68.02
C ARG A 191 20.53 1.35 68.19
N ARG A 192 19.64 2.23 67.70
CA ARG A 192 19.74 3.69 67.90
C ARG A 192 19.76 4.08 69.36
N THR A 193 18.84 3.53 70.17
CA THR A 193 18.78 3.85 71.60
C THR A 193 20.00 3.34 72.37
N MET A 194 20.58 2.21 71.99
CA MET A 194 21.84 1.71 72.55
C MET A 194 23.05 2.55 72.11
N GLU A 195 23.07 3.04 70.88
CA GLU A 195 24.10 3.97 70.38
C GLU A 195 24.00 5.34 71.06
N GLU A 196 22.79 5.84 71.31
CA GLU A 196 22.55 7.08 72.07
C GLU A 196 23.08 6.97 73.50
N ARG A 197 22.75 5.88 74.22
CA ARG A 197 23.29 5.63 75.57
C ARG A 197 24.81 5.45 75.60
N ARG A 198 25.40 4.97 74.52
CA ARG A 198 26.86 4.80 74.42
C ARG A 198 27.60 6.12 74.17
N ASN A 199 26.88 7.15 73.69
CA ASN A 199 27.41 8.48 73.40
C ASN A 199 27.07 9.51 74.49
N GLU A 200 26.37 9.13 75.57
CA GLU A 200 26.23 9.96 76.77
C GLU A 200 27.51 9.88 77.63
N PRO A 201 28.18 11.01 77.94
CA PRO A 201 29.43 11.07 78.69
C PRO A 201 29.28 10.86 80.21
#